data_AF-A0A957C2J8-F1
#
_entry.id   AF-A0A957C2J8-F1
#
_cell.length_a   1.000
_cell.length_b   1.000
_cell.length_c   1.000
_cell.angle_alpha   90.00
_cell.angle_beta   90.00
_cell.angle_gamma   90.00
#
_symmetry.space_group_name_H-M   'P 1'
#
loop_
_entity.id
_entity.type
_entity.pdbx_description
1 polymer ?
#
loop_
_entity_poly.entity_id
_entity_poly.type
_entity_poly.pdbx_seq_one_letter_code
_entity_poly.pdbx_strand_id
1 'polypeptide(L)'
;NWDRVAAERLAWDSLLAYGAGSADRTDYTDTILIDHTGQTKGSSLNDIASILNVRQENIIYDPDPNRTADFEVILGSSYNSCTFGVIQIN
;
A
#
# COMPACT_ATOMS: atom_id res chain seq x y z
N ASN A 1 6.89 -11.73 6.63
CA ASN A 1 7.16 -10.57 5.75
C ASN A 1 5.93 -10.26 4.93
N TRP A 2 5.03 -9.47 5.53
CA TRP A 2 3.81 -8.98 4.86
C TRP A 2 4.12 -7.86 3.87
N ASP A 3 5.16 -7.07 4.18
CA ASP A 3 5.78 -6.05 3.32
C ASP A 3 6.17 -6.61 1.94
N ARG A 4 6.80 -7.79 1.88
CA ARG A 4 7.20 -8.41 0.61
C ARG A 4 6.00 -8.88 -0.21
N VAL A 5 4.96 -9.41 0.45
CA VAL A 5 3.72 -9.84 -0.21
C VAL A 5 2.96 -8.64 -0.79
N ALA A 6 2.91 -7.52 -0.06
CA ALA A 6 2.30 -6.29 -0.57
C ALA A 6 3.10 -5.71 -1.74
N ALA A 7 4.43 -5.67 -1.64
CA ALA A 7 5.29 -5.22 -2.73
C ALA A 7 5.13 -6.08 -4.00
N GLU A 8 5.08 -7.41 -3.86
CA GLU A 8 4.84 -8.32 -4.98
C GLU A 8 3.47 -8.08 -5.65
N ARG A 9 2.41 -7.75 -4.89
CA ARG A 9 1.09 -7.42 -5.47
C ARG A 9 1.09 -6.14 -6.28
N LEU A 10 1.75 -5.11 -5.78
CA LEU A 10 1.88 -3.85 -6.49
C LEU A 10 2.69 -4.03 -7.78
N ALA A 11 3.73 -4.88 -7.74
CA ALA A 11 4.53 -5.20 -8.92
C ALA A 11 3.72 -5.91 -10.03
N TRP A 12 2.68 -6.70 -9.68
CA TRP A 12 1.79 -7.31 -10.68
C TRP A 12 0.95 -6.28 -11.44
N ASP A 13 0.71 -5.11 -10.85
CA ASP A 13 0.01 -3.98 -11.47
C ASP A 13 0.98 -2.95 -12.06
N SER A 14 2.24 -3.35 -12.33
CA SER A 14 3.32 -2.49 -12.84
C SER A 14 3.71 -1.32 -11.92
N LEU A 15 3.36 -1.38 -10.63
CA LEU A 15 3.79 -0.41 -9.63
C LEU A 15 5.12 -0.87 -9.00
N LEU A 16 6.14 -0.01 -9.04
CA LEU A 16 7.46 -0.29 -8.47
C LEU A 16 7.41 -0.16 -6.94
N ALA A 17 7.13 -1.26 -6.26
CA ALA A 17 7.12 -1.34 -4.80
C ALA A 17 8.25 -2.23 -4.28
N TYR A 18 8.77 -1.89 -3.09
CA TYR A 18 9.74 -2.71 -2.37
C TYR A 18 9.35 -2.81 -0.89
N GLY A 19 9.80 -3.88 -0.23
CA GLY A 19 9.62 -4.02 1.22
C GLY A 19 10.49 -3.00 1.95
N ALA A 20 9.86 -2.00 2.58
CA ALA A 20 10.56 -0.94 3.32
C ALA A 20 11.05 -1.41 4.71
N GLY A 21 10.63 -2.59 5.17
CA GLY A 21 10.96 -3.13 6.48
C GLY A 21 9.85 -2.92 7.51
N SER A 22 10.22 -2.84 8.79
CA SER A 22 9.25 -2.65 9.88
C SER A 22 8.75 -1.21 9.92
N ALA A 23 7.45 -1.02 10.11
CA ALA A 23 6.86 0.30 10.34
C ALA A 23 7.38 0.93 11.65
N ASP A 24 7.21 2.24 11.78
CA ASP A 24 7.58 3.03 12.97
C ASP A 24 6.91 2.51 14.25
N ARG A 25 5.71 1.92 14.10
CA ARG A 25 4.95 1.26 15.16
C ARG A 25 4.40 -0.08 14.69
N THR A 26 4.07 -0.94 15.64
CA THR A 26 3.58 -2.31 15.38
C THR A 26 2.10 -2.50 15.72
N ASP A 27 1.44 -1.47 16.25
CA ASP A 27 0.05 -1.48 16.74
C ASP A 27 -0.93 -0.83 15.76
N TYR A 28 -0.52 -0.60 14.52
CA TYR A 28 -1.43 -0.16 13.46
C TYR A 28 -2.57 -1.17 13.31
N THR A 29 -3.79 -0.73 13.64
CA THR A 29 -4.97 -1.59 13.45
C THR A 29 -5.30 -1.65 11.96
N ASP A 30 -5.27 -0.52 11.27
CA ASP A 30 -5.60 -0.39 9.86
C ASP A 30 -4.39 -0.14 8.96
N THR A 31 -4.50 -0.56 7.70
CA THR A 31 -3.53 -0.20 6.66
C THR A 31 -3.68 1.27 6.30
N ILE A 32 -2.56 1.99 6.27
CA ILE A 32 -2.48 3.41 5.95
C ILE A 32 -1.72 3.57 4.63
N LEU A 33 -2.21 4.45 3.77
CA LEU A 33 -1.57 4.85 2.52
C LEU A 33 -1.22 6.33 2.60
N ILE A 34 0.05 6.66 2.44
CA ILE A 34 0.55 8.04 2.46
C ILE A 34 0.94 8.44 1.05
N ASP A 35 0.41 9.58 0.60
CA ASP A 35 0.75 10.22 -0.69
C ASP A 35 1.75 11.36 -0.46
N HIS A 36 2.99 11.15 -0.90
CA HIS A 36 4.02 12.18 -0.85
C HIS A 36 4.10 13.03 -2.12
N THR A 37 3.39 12.64 -3.18
CA THR A 37 3.40 13.37 -4.45
C THR A 37 2.62 14.68 -4.35
N GLY A 38 1.55 14.69 -3.55
CA GLY A 38 0.56 15.76 -3.53
C GLY A 38 -0.21 15.93 -4.84
N GLN A 39 -0.12 14.96 -5.76
CA GLN A 39 -0.75 15.00 -7.07
C GLN A 39 -2.07 14.24 -7.06
N THR A 40 -3.12 14.89 -7.57
CA THR A 40 -4.44 14.27 -7.74
C THR A 40 -4.68 13.72 -9.14
N LYS A 41 -4.00 14.24 -10.16
CA LYS A 41 -4.24 13.88 -11.56
C LYS A 41 -3.19 12.89 -12.07
N GLY A 42 -3.63 11.71 -12.49
CA GLY A 42 -2.74 10.64 -12.99
C GLY A 42 -1.98 9.91 -11.88
N SER A 43 -2.38 10.10 -10.62
CA SER A 43 -1.81 9.43 -9.46
C SER A 43 -2.33 7.99 -9.36
N SER A 44 -1.43 7.05 -9.10
CA SER A 44 -1.74 5.64 -8.80
C SER A 44 -2.37 5.45 -7.42
N LEU A 45 -2.66 6.54 -6.68
CA LEU A 45 -3.21 6.51 -5.32
C LEU A 45 -4.46 5.63 -5.20
N ASN A 46 -5.44 5.81 -6.10
CA ASN A 46 -6.68 5.05 -6.07
C ASN A 46 -6.46 3.57 -6.42
N ASP A 47 -5.51 3.28 -7.32
CA ASP A 47 -5.17 1.91 -7.70
C ASP A 47 -4.50 1.19 -6.53
N ILE A 48 -3.52 1.83 -5.88
CA ILE A 48 -2.86 1.30 -4.68
C ILE A 48 -3.88 1.06 -3.56
N ALA A 49 -4.76 2.04 -3.30
CA ALA A 49 -5.81 1.91 -2.29
C ALA A 49 -6.74 0.73 -2.60
N SER A 50 -7.12 0.55 -3.87
CA SER A 50 -7.97 -0.57 -4.31
C SER A 50 -7.27 -1.93 -4.15
N ILE A 51 -6.03 -2.05 -4.66
CA ILE A 51 -5.23 -3.29 -4.63
C ILE A 51 -4.99 -3.77 -3.20
N LEU A 52 -4.71 -2.84 -2.30
CA LEU A 52 -4.38 -3.13 -0.90
C LEU A 52 -5.58 -3.00 0.04
N ASN A 53 -6.77 -2.73 -0.51
CA ASN A 53 -8.02 -2.54 0.23
C ASN A 53 -7.89 -1.50 1.36
N VAL A 54 -7.23 -0.39 1.07
CA VAL A 54 -7.08 0.77 1.96
C VAL A 54 -8.35 1.60 1.87
N ARG A 55 -8.95 1.89 3.03
CA ARG A 55 -10.13 2.74 3.09
C ARG A 55 -9.74 4.20 2.91
N GLN A 56 -10.65 5.01 2.36
CA GLN A 56 -10.38 6.42 2.09
C GLN A 56 -10.01 7.21 3.35
N GLU A 57 -10.58 6.88 4.50
CA GLU A 57 -10.24 7.49 5.79
C GLU A 57 -8.80 7.22 6.25
N ASN A 58 -8.14 6.21 5.68
CA ASN A 58 -6.76 5.83 5.99
C ASN A 58 -5.77 6.30 4.92
N ILE A 59 -6.20 7.23 4.05
CA ILE A 59 -5.33 7.89 3.08
C ILE A 59 -4.88 9.22 3.66
N ILE A 60 -3.56 9.38 3.82
CA ILE A 60 -2.92 10.58 4.34
C ILE A 60 -2.23 11.30 3.19
N TYR A 61 -2.50 12.58 3.04
CA TYR A 61 -1.79 13.44 2.08
C TYR A 61 -0.70 14.19 2.83
N ASP A 62 0.56 13.82 2.59
CA ASP A 62 1.72 14.46 3.21
C ASP A 62 2.79 14.77 2.15
N PRO A 63 2.58 15.81 1.33
CA PRO A 63 3.44 16.10 0.19
C PRO A 63 4.85 16.48 0.64
N ASP A 64 5.85 15.71 0.22
CA ASP A 64 7.25 15.96 0.51
C ASP A 64 8.03 16.22 -0.80
N PRO A 65 8.65 17.41 -0.96
CA PRO A 65 9.49 17.70 -2.12
C PRO A 65 10.83 16.93 -2.13
N ASN A 66 11.24 16.35 -1.00
CA ASN A 66 12.47 15.57 -0.86
C ASN A 66 12.20 14.05 -0.77
N ARG A 67 10.97 13.62 -1.10
CA ARG A 67 10.56 12.22 -1.00
C ARG A 67 11.48 11.28 -1.78
N THR A 68 11.78 10.13 -1.18
CA THR A 68 12.52 9.03 -1.82
C THR A 68 11.60 7.97 -2.43
N ALA A 69 10.33 7.97 -2.03
CA ALA A 69 9.24 7.19 -2.60
C ALA A 69 8.01 8.07 -2.80
N ASP A 70 7.25 7.83 -3.86
CA ASP A 70 6.03 8.60 -4.16
C ASP A 70 4.88 8.26 -3.20
N PHE A 71 4.82 7.01 -2.74
CA PHE A 71 3.81 6.50 -1.82
C PHE A 71 4.45 5.64 -0.74
N GLU A 72 3.90 5.72 0.47
CA GLU A 72 4.24 4.83 1.58
C GLU A 72 3.01 4.04 2.02
N VAL A 73 3.17 2.74 2.28
CA VAL A 73 2.11 1.88 2.80
C VAL A 73 2.54 1.27 4.11
N ILE A 74 1.78 1.58 5.17
CA ILE A 74 1.95 1.00 6.49
C ILE A 74 0.89 -0.09 6.64
N LEU A 75 1.33 -1.35 6.71
CA LEU A 75 0.42 -2.50 6.85
C LEU A 75 -0.03 -2.63 8.31
N GLY A 76 -1.34 -2.46 8.54
CA GLY A 76 -1.96 -2.73 9.83
C GLY A 76 -2.31 -4.20 10.03
N SER A 77 -2.67 -4.57 11.25
CA SER A 77 -3.12 -5.92 11.60
C SER A 77 -4.40 -6.35 10.85
N SER A 78 -5.21 -5.41 10.37
CA SER A 78 -6.39 -5.68 9.53
C SER A 78 -6.04 -5.98 8.07
N TYR A 79 -4.77 -5.83 7.67
CA TYR A 79 -4.33 -6.18 6.33
C TYR A 79 -4.47 -7.69 6.09
N ASN A 80 -5.43 -8.05 5.24
CA ASN A 80 -5.64 -9.42 4.83
C ASN A 80 -5.32 -9.57 3.34
N SER A 81 -4.20 -10.23 3.04
CA SER A 81 -3.84 -10.53 1.66
C SER A 81 -4.74 -11.61 1.03
N CYS A 82 -5.51 -12.39 1.78
CA CYS A 82 -6.42 -13.39 1.23
C CYS A 82 -7.70 -12.75 0.64
N THR A 83 -7.55 -11.95 -0.42
CA THR A 83 -8.64 -11.45 -1.27
C THR A 83 -8.74 -12.18 -2.60
N PHE A 84 -7.70 -12.94 -2.98
CA PHE A 84 -7.82 -13.92 -4.06
C PHE A 84 -8.32 -15.23 -3.44
N GLY A 85 -9.60 -15.53 -3.64
CA GLY A 85 -10.01 -16.93 -3.70
C GLY A 85 -9.16 -17.58 -4.80
N VAL A 86 -8.06 -18.22 -4.42
CA VAL A 86 -7.33 -19.10 -5.33
C VAL A 86 -8.36 -20.11 -5.83
N ILE A 87 -8.73 -20.03 -7.10
CA ILE A 87 -9.42 -21.14 -7.75
C ILE A 87 -8.43 -22.30 -7.62
N GLN A 88 -8.75 -23.23 -6.72
CA GLN A 88 -8.17 -24.56 -6.75
C GLN A 88 -8.60 -25.16 -8.09
N ILE A 89 -7.72 -25.11 -9.08
CA ILE A 89 -7.84 -25.99 -10.23
C ILE A 89 -7.61 -27.41 -9.72
N ASN A 90 -8.68 -28.20 -9.72
CA ASN A 90 -8.63 -29.64 -9.56
C ASN A 90 -8.25 -30.29 -10.89
#